data_AF-A0A8B6BH54-F1
#
_entry.id   AF-A0A8B6BH54-F1
#
_cell.length_a   1.000
_cell.length_b   1.000
_cell.length_c   1.000
_cell.angle_alpha   90.00
_cell.angle_beta   90.00
_cell.angle_gamma   90.00
#
_symmetry.space_group_name_H-M   'P 1'
#
loop_
_entity.id
_entity.type
_entity.pdbx_description
1 polymer ?
#
loop_
_entity_poly.entity_id
_entity_poly.type
_entity_poly.pdbx_seq_one_letter_code
_entity_poly.pdbx_strand_id
1 'polypeptide(L)'
;MFSDMSAKDIIAIHKHDQEKEDIEIESSLPQQPATQFSTGIRLGAQNAFLPVPDEKIEIYKYSPIHVDLCGPELQEEEQLMSLGYMRNVRATSDSEKAGGFDTKFSCQRALQDAFCGLFYFPVAPQMDQS
;
A
#
# COMPACT_ATOMS: atom_id res chain seq x y z
N MET A 1 -8.62 -30.55 26.27
CA MET A 1 -8.72 -31.25 27.58
C MET A 1 -7.77 -32.43 27.56
N PHE A 2 -6.46 -32.22 27.80
CA PHE A 2 -5.45 -33.30 27.78
C PHE A 2 -4.68 -33.44 29.09
N SER A 3 -5.05 -32.67 30.11
CA SER A 3 -4.31 -32.52 31.36
C SER A 3 -4.35 -33.76 32.28
N ASP A 4 -5.37 -34.62 32.11
CA ASP A 4 -5.63 -35.77 32.98
C ASP A 4 -5.26 -37.12 32.32
N MET A 5 -4.69 -37.11 31.12
CA MET A 5 -4.43 -38.31 30.32
C MET A 5 -2.95 -38.69 30.34
N SER A 6 -2.65 -40.00 30.27
CA SER A 6 -1.26 -40.44 30.20
C SER A 6 -0.63 -40.04 28.86
N ALA A 7 0.68 -39.77 28.84
CA ALA A 7 1.39 -39.38 27.63
C ALA A 7 1.22 -40.40 26.49
N LYS A 8 1.07 -41.68 26.82
CA LYS A 8 0.87 -42.75 25.83
C LYS A 8 -0.48 -42.64 25.13
N ASP A 9 -1.52 -42.25 25.87
CA ASP A 9 -2.88 -42.09 25.35
C ASP A 9 -2.97 -40.84 24.46
N ILE A 10 -2.28 -39.76 24.86
CA ILE A 10 -2.19 -38.53 24.05
C ILE A 10 -1.51 -38.81 22.70
N ILE A 11 -0.45 -39.62 22.69
CA ILE A 11 0.25 -40.03 21.45
C ILE A 11 -0.65 -40.90 20.58
N ALA A 12 -1.41 -41.83 21.17
CA ALA A 12 -2.34 -42.66 20.42
C ALA A 12 -3.47 -41.84 19.78
N ILE A 13 -4.01 -40.85 20.50
CA ILE A 13 -5.02 -39.93 19.98
C ILE A 13 -4.46 -39.10 18.82
N HIS A 14 -3.28 -38.52 18.99
CA HIS A 14 -2.65 -37.75 17.91
C HIS A 14 -2.34 -38.61 16.68
N LYS A 15 -1.92 -39.86 16.86
CA LYS A 15 -1.72 -40.79 15.73
C LYS A 15 -3.02 -41.07 15.00
N HIS A 16 -4.09 -41.32 15.75
CA HIS A 16 -5.39 -41.61 15.16
C HIS A 16 -6.03 -40.37 14.50
N ASP A 17 -5.79 -39.18 15.04
CA ASP A 17 -6.25 -37.92 14.46
C ASP A 17 -5.43 -37.55 13.22
N GLN A 18 -4.10 -37.78 13.21
CA GLN A 18 -3.27 -37.67 12.01
C GLN A 18 -3.69 -38.65 10.92
N GLU A 19 -3.95 -39.92 11.25
CA GLU A 19 -4.43 -40.90 10.28
C GLU A 19 -5.79 -40.48 9.68
N LYS A 20 -6.67 -39.86 10.48
CA LYS A 20 -7.94 -39.31 9.98
C LYS A 20 -7.74 -38.10 9.09
N GLU A 21 -6.88 -37.17 9.48
CA GLU A 21 -6.54 -35.99 8.66
C GLU A 21 -5.91 -36.42 7.33
N ASP A 22 -5.00 -37.40 7.34
CA ASP A 22 -4.36 -37.93 6.14
C ASP A 22 -5.38 -38.64 5.22
N ILE A 23 -6.32 -39.41 5.78
CA ILE A 23 -7.41 -40.06 5.01
C ILE A 23 -8.38 -39.01 4.43
N GLU A 24 -8.72 -37.97 5.19
CA GLU A 24 -9.57 -36.87 4.71
C GLU A 24 -8.88 -36.08 3.59
N ILE A 25 -7.57 -35.82 3.72
CA ILE A 25 -6.74 -35.18 2.69
C ILE A 25 -6.64 -36.08 1.43
N GLU A 26 -6.35 -37.38 1.57
CA GLU A 26 -6.29 -38.33 0.44
C GLU A 26 -7.65 -38.48 -0.26
N SER A 27 -8.77 -38.40 0.47
CA SER A 27 -10.13 -38.48 -0.09
C SER A 27 -10.58 -37.19 -0.80
N SER A 28 -9.98 -36.05 -0.45
CA SER A 28 -10.28 -34.72 -1.03
C SER A 28 -9.46 -34.40 -2.28
N LEU A 29 -8.36 -35.14 -2.51
CA LEU A 29 -7.52 -34.98 -3.69
C LEU A 29 -8.03 -35.88 -4.83
N PRO A 30 -8.22 -35.36 -6.05
CA PRO A 30 -8.52 -36.19 -7.21
C PRO A 30 -7.33 -37.11 -7.50
N GLN A 31 -7.43 -38.38 -7.09
CA GLN A 31 -6.45 -39.42 -7.40
C GLN A 31 -6.47 -39.68 -8.91
N GLN A 32 -5.60 -39.00 -9.66
CA GLN A 32 -5.39 -39.36 -11.06
C GLN A 32 -4.69 -40.71 -11.12
N PRO A 33 -5.16 -41.65 -11.97
CA PRO A 33 -4.51 -42.94 -12.11
C PRO A 33 -3.10 -42.73 -12.64
N ALA A 34 -2.09 -43.19 -11.89
CA ALA A 34 -0.71 -43.15 -12.32
C ALA A 34 -0.58 -43.93 -13.64
N THR A 35 -0.35 -43.23 -14.75
CA THR A 35 -0.16 -43.87 -16.04
C THR A 35 1.22 -44.51 -16.08
N GLN A 36 1.26 -45.84 -16.06
CA GLN A 36 2.50 -46.60 -16.17
C GLN A 36 2.94 -46.64 -17.64
N PHE A 37 4.02 -45.93 -17.97
CA PHE A 37 4.66 -46.04 -19.27
C PHE A 37 5.46 -47.35 -19.35
N SER A 38 5.67 -47.89 -20.56
CA SER A 38 6.36 -49.18 -20.78
C SER A 38 7.82 -49.23 -20.30
N THR A 39 8.37 -48.11 -19.84
CA THR A 39 9.73 -47.98 -19.27
C THR A 39 9.78 -48.10 -17.74
N GLY A 40 8.63 -48.32 -17.06
CA GLY A 40 8.59 -48.56 -15.61
C GLY A 40 8.61 -47.31 -14.73
N ILE A 41 8.59 -46.11 -15.31
CA ILE A 41 8.58 -44.84 -14.56
C ILE A 41 7.13 -44.46 -14.23
N ARG A 42 6.81 -44.38 -12.93
CA ARG A 42 5.53 -43.88 -12.43
C ARG A 42 5.52 -42.36 -12.50
N LEU A 43 5.03 -41.80 -13.60
CA LEU A 43 4.71 -40.37 -13.72
C LEU A 43 3.33 -40.15 -13.10
N GLY A 44 3.26 -39.30 -12.07
CA GLY A 44 2.01 -39.02 -11.35
C GLY A 44 2.13 -38.93 -9.84
N ALA A 45 3.30 -39.19 -9.24
CA ALA A 45 3.57 -38.80 -7.85
C ALA A 45 3.81 -37.27 -7.80
N GLN A 46 2.74 -36.52 -8.08
CA GLN A 46 2.73 -35.09 -7.93
C GLN A 46 2.56 -34.88 -6.43
N ASN A 47 3.61 -34.40 -5.75
CA ASN A 47 3.43 -33.83 -4.43
C ASN A 47 2.30 -32.81 -4.56
N ALA A 48 1.19 -33.02 -3.86
CA ALA A 48 0.05 -32.12 -3.91
C ALA A 48 0.54 -30.75 -3.43
N PHE A 49 0.83 -29.84 -4.37
CA PHE A 49 1.13 -28.46 -4.03
C PHE A 49 -0.16 -27.88 -3.47
N LEU A 50 -0.16 -27.63 -2.16
CA LEU A 50 -1.22 -26.88 -1.52
C LEU A 50 -1.32 -25.51 -2.22
N PRO A 51 -2.52 -25.05 -2.57
CA PRO A 51 -2.71 -23.70 -3.09
C PRO A 51 -2.10 -22.70 -2.13
N VAL A 52 -1.30 -21.76 -2.65
CA VAL A 52 -0.79 -20.64 -1.84
C VAL A 52 -2.00 -19.94 -1.23
N PRO A 53 -2.06 -19.76 0.10
CA PRO A 53 -3.17 -19.07 0.73
C PRO A 53 -3.37 -17.69 0.10
N ASP A 54 -4.60 -17.37 -0.30
CA ASP A 54 -4.95 -16.03 -0.79
C ASP A 54 -4.81 -15.02 0.35
N GLU A 55 -3.63 -14.44 0.52
CA GLU A 55 -3.42 -13.33 1.44
C GLU A 55 -4.12 -12.09 0.86
N LYS A 56 -5.26 -11.71 1.46
CA LYS A 56 -5.93 -10.44 1.18
C LYS A 56 -5.11 -9.30 1.79
N ILE A 57 -4.07 -8.89 1.08
CA ILE A 57 -3.23 -7.75 1.46
C ILE A 57 -3.94 -6.47 1.00
N GLU A 58 -4.14 -5.54 1.93
CA GLU A 58 -4.61 -4.20 1.58
C GLU A 58 -3.49 -3.44 0.85
N ILE A 59 -3.71 -3.12 -0.42
CA ILE A 59 -2.75 -2.39 -1.25
C ILE A 59 -2.79 -0.92 -0.85
N TYR A 60 -1.63 -0.32 -0.62
CA TYR A 60 -1.52 1.11 -0.39
C TYR A 60 -2.13 1.90 -1.56
N LYS A 61 -3.06 2.81 -1.23
CA LYS A 61 -3.63 3.76 -2.18
C LYS A 61 -3.10 5.15 -1.85
N TYR A 62 -2.51 5.81 -2.83
CA TYR A 62 -2.03 7.19 -2.68
C TYR A 62 -3.20 8.11 -2.35
N SER A 63 -3.05 8.90 -1.29
CA SER A 63 -3.94 10.00 -0.95
C SER A 63 -3.15 11.31 -1.08
N PRO A 64 -3.63 12.29 -1.88
CA PRO A 64 -2.93 13.55 -2.03
C PRO A 64 -2.93 14.33 -0.72
N ILE A 65 -1.82 15.01 -0.45
CA ILE A 65 -1.71 15.88 0.72
C ILE A 65 -2.57 17.12 0.47
N HIS A 66 -3.53 17.36 1.36
CA HIS A 66 -4.33 18.58 1.36
C HIS A 66 -3.86 19.50 2.47
N VAL A 67 -3.53 20.75 2.12
CA VAL A 67 -3.09 21.79 3.07
C VAL A 67 -4.09 22.94 2.97
N ASP A 68 -4.70 23.28 4.10
CA ASP A 68 -5.54 24.47 4.19
C ASP A 68 -4.64 25.71 4.28
N LEU A 69 -4.67 26.53 3.23
CA LEU A 69 -3.88 27.75 3.14
C LEU A 69 -4.62 28.99 3.66
N CYS A 70 -5.91 28.89 4.00
CA CYS A 70 -6.73 30.03 4.44
C CYS A 70 -6.57 31.26 3.53
N GLY A 71 -6.66 31.06 2.21
CA GLY A 71 -6.37 32.07 1.20
C GLY A 71 -6.95 31.74 -0.16
N PRO A 72 -6.71 32.59 -1.18
CA PRO A 72 -7.11 32.31 -2.55
C PRO A 72 -6.52 31.00 -3.09
N GLU A 73 -7.22 30.39 -4.05
CA GLU A 73 -6.74 29.20 -4.75
C GLU A 73 -5.48 29.51 -5.57
N LEU A 74 -4.47 28.64 -5.43
CA LEU A 74 -3.22 28.77 -6.15
C LEU A 74 -3.39 28.32 -7.61
N GLN A 75 -2.72 29.05 -8.51
CA GLN A 75 -2.68 28.68 -9.92
C GLN A 75 -1.78 27.43 -10.11
N GLU A 76 -2.17 26.58 -11.05
CA GLU A 76 -1.39 25.40 -11.44
C GLU A 76 -0.09 25.83 -12.14
N GLU A 77 0.97 25.01 -12.06
CA GLU A 77 2.30 25.34 -12.60
C GLU A 77 2.23 25.70 -14.10
N GLU A 78 1.43 24.96 -14.87
CA GLU A 78 1.21 25.13 -16.31
C GLU A 78 0.54 26.48 -16.63
N GLN A 79 -0.29 26.98 -15.72
CA GLN A 79 -1.05 28.21 -15.88
C GLN A 79 -0.22 29.46 -15.59
N LEU A 80 0.89 29.35 -14.84
CA LEU A 80 1.74 30.49 -14.54
C LEU A 80 2.26 31.19 -15.80
N MET A 81 2.56 30.42 -16.85
CA MET A 81 3.03 30.98 -18.12
C MET A 81 1.93 31.66 -18.93
N SER A 82 0.75 31.03 -19.05
CA SER A 82 -0.36 31.56 -19.83
C SER A 82 -0.95 32.84 -19.22
N LEU A 83 -0.95 32.92 -17.89
CA LEU A 83 -1.42 34.09 -17.13
C LEU A 83 -0.36 35.20 -17.02
N GLY A 84 0.87 34.96 -17.50
CA GLY A 84 1.92 35.96 -17.58
C GLY A 84 2.63 36.27 -16.25
N TYR A 85 2.48 35.43 -15.22
CA TYR A 85 3.17 35.59 -13.94
C TYR A 85 4.70 35.59 -14.09
N MET A 86 5.21 34.89 -15.12
CA MET A 86 6.64 34.80 -15.40
C MET A 86 7.26 36.09 -15.97
N ARG A 87 6.46 37.09 -16.38
CA ARG A 87 6.97 38.29 -17.06
C ARG A 87 8.00 39.08 -16.25
N ASN A 88 7.86 39.07 -14.92
CA ASN A 88 8.73 39.81 -13.99
C ASN A 88 9.66 38.89 -13.20
N VAL A 89 9.76 37.61 -13.59
CA VAL A 89 10.64 36.64 -12.96
C VAL A 89 11.88 36.47 -13.84
N ARG A 90 13.07 36.51 -13.21
CA ARG A 90 14.34 36.25 -13.90
C ARG A 90 14.29 34.89 -14.61
N ALA A 91 14.98 34.77 -15.74
CA ALA A 91 15.15 33.49 -16.44
C ALA A 91 16.18 32.58 -15.74
N THR A 92 15.95 31.26 -15.82
CA THR A 92 16.83 30.22 -15.30
C THR A 92 18.12 30.16 -16.10
N SER A 93 19.27 30.13 -15.43
CA SER A 93 20.58 29.88 -16.06
C SER A 93 20.82 28.38 -16.30
N ASP A 94 21.71 28.04 -17.23
CA ASP A 94 22.01 26.64 -17.56
C ASP A 94 22.53 25.82 -16.36
N SER A 95 23.30 26.47 -15.48
CA SER A 95 23.79 25.83 -14.24
C SER A 95 22.65 25.54 -13.26
N GLU A 96 21.70 26.46 -13.11
CA GLU A 96 20.54 26.26 -12.24
C GLU A 96 19.63 25.16 -12.80
N LYS A 97 19.40 25.16 -14.11
CA LYS A 97 18.63 24.12 -14.80
C LYS A 97 19.26 22.74 -14.66
N ALA A 98 20.59 22.64 -14.78
CA ALA A 98 21.32 21.39 -14.55
C ALA A 98 21.20 20.89 -13.09
N GLY A 99 20.96 21.79 -12.14
CA GLY A 99 20.66 21.48 -10.75
C GLY A 99 19.19 21.14 -10.47
N GLY A 100 18.33 21.09 -11.49
CA GLY A 100 16.90 20.82 -11.34
C GLY A 100 16.06 22.03 -10.92
N PHE A 101 16.62 23.24 -10.98
CA PHE A 101 15.86 24.46 -10.70
C PHE A 101 15.17 24.98 -11.97
N ASP A 102 13.91 25.40 -11.83
CA ASP A 102 13.16 26.19 -12.80
C ASP A 102 12.55 27.40 -12.09
N THR A 103 12.51 28.55 -12.74
CA THR A 103 12.01 29.80 -12.16
C THR A 103 10.52 29.76 -11.90
N LYS A 104 9.79 28.83 -12.53
CA LYS A 104 8.39 28.53 -12.23
C LYS A 104 8.19 28.16 -10.75
N PHE A 105 9.09 27.35 -10.19
CA PHE A 105 9.02 26.97 -8.77
C PHE A 105 9.16 28.17 -7.85
N SER A 106 10.08 29.09 -8.18
CA SER A 106 10.27 30.33 -7.42
C SER A 106 9.02 31.23 -7.49
N CYS A 107 8.45 31.38 -8.69
CA CYS A 107 7.22 32.16 -8.89
C CYS A 107 6.03 31.56 -8.13
N GLN A 108 5.80 30.26 -8.26
CA GLN A 108 4.72 29.55 -7.58
C GLN A 108 4.88 29.63 -6.07
N ARG A 109 6.11 29.50 -5.55
CA ARG A 109 6.38 29.63 -4.13
C ARG A 109 6.08 31.03 -3.62
N ALA A 110 6.50 32.07 -4.36
CA ALA A 110 6.20 33.45 -4.00
C ALA A 110 4.69 33.73 -3.96
N LEU A 111 3.91 33.17 -4.90
CA LEU A 111 2.45 33.28 -4.90
C LEU A 111 1.82 32.53 -3.71
N GLN A 112 2.28 31.32 -3.42
CA GLN A 112 1.84 30.53 -2.27
C GLN A 112 2.05 31.30 -0.96
N ASP A 113 3.25 31.85 -0.76
CA ASP A 113 3.56 32.59 0.46
C ASP A 113 2.78 33.91 0.54
N ALA A 114 2.47 34.56 -0.59
CA ALA A 114 1.67 35.78 -0.62
C ALA A 114 0.18 35.54 -0.36
N PHE A 115 -0.36 34.38 -0.74
CA PHE A 115 -1.79 34.07 -0.61
C PHE A 115 -2.13 33.34 0.68
N CYS A 116 -1.17 32.65 1.28
CA CYS A 116 -1.37 31.92 2.53
C CYS A 116 -1.80 32.87 3.67
N GLY A 117 -2.90 32.54 4.36
CA GLY A 117 -3.38 33.22 5.54
C GLY A 117 -4.15 34.53 5.31
N LEU A 118 -4.41 34.93 4.06
CA LEU A 118 -5.16 36.16 3.76
C LEU A 118 -6.60 36.18 4.29
N PHE A 119 -7.21 35.00 4.47
CA PHE A 119 -8.56 34.84 5.02
C PHE A 119 -8.56 34.39 6.48
N TYR A 120 -7.39 34.34 7.11
CA TYR A 120 -7.29 34.00 8.53
C TYR A 120 -7.62 35.23 9.40
N PHE A 121 -8.72 35.14 10.14
CA PHE A 121 -9.10 36.15 11.13
C PHE A 121 -9.03 35.53 12.53
N PRO A 122 -8.10 35.98 13.40
CA PRO A 122 -8.06 35.47 14.77
C PRO A 122 -9.34 35.91 15.50
N VAL A 123 -10.06 34.96 16.10
CA VAL A 123 -11.14 35.30 17.02
C VAL A 123 -10.51 35.89 18.27
N ALA A 124 -10.80 37.16 18.57
CA ALA A 124 -10.38 37.78 19.81
C ALA A 124 -10.89 36.91 20.99
N PRO A 125 -10.06 36.64 22.02
CA PRO A 125 -10.54 35.92 23.18
C PRO A 125 -11.73 36.69 23.76
N GLN A 126 -12.88 36.03 23.82
CA GLN A 126 -14.04 36.54 24.54
C GLN A 126 -13.56 36.79 25.96
N MET A 127 -13.43 38.06 26.36
CA MET A 127 -13.28 38.39 27.77
C MET A 127 -14.60 38.02 28.42
N ASP A 128 -14.62 36.81 28.98
CA ASP A 128 -15.68 36.26 29.79
C ASP A 128 -15.91 37.25 30.95
N GLN A 129 -16.87 38.17 30.77
CA GLN A 129 -17.29 39.09 31.82
C GLN A 129 -18.07 38.28 32.84
N SER A 130 -17.38 37.93 33.92
CA SER A 130 -17.96 37.43 35.17
C SER A 130 -18.43 38.57 36.05
#